data_AF-A0AAV5TN43-F1
#
_entry.id   AF-A0AAV5TN43-F1
#
_cell.length_a   1.000
_cell.length_b   1.000
_cell.length_c   1.000
_cell.angle_alpha   90.00
_cell.angle_beta   90.00
_cell.angle_gamma   90.00
#
_symmetry.space_group_name_H-M   'P 1'
#
loop_
_entity.id
_entity.type
_entity.pdbx_description
1 polymer ?
#
loop_
_entity_poly.entity_id
_entity_poly.type
_entity_poly.pdbx_seq_one_letter_code
_entity_poly.pdbx_strand_id
1 'polypeptide(L)'
;ECEGNCPRHHSNPPPARVDSSRSSIAATSASIMERSWKDKIVGWKDAELRNSEIVRKCHEMGKKVSHSQVTRILNKNFDVKKPYTPSSILDKDNVMPIFDLIKAAFLEDSQAKVSDLVKEIKIQFDEELSETVLKRMRKELLMERGNVRYGHSVRLANRAPRLSFCELHLNLGTMFLHHCFTDESMVYSGNHGRFVYIVKGDNSRRVKTRVKHPPSLMVWGG
;
A
#
# COMPACT_ATOMS: atom_id res chain seq x y z
N GLU A 1 -27.58 41.48 -39.28
CA GLU A 1 -27.37 41.15 -40.71
C GLU A 1 -26.00 40.52 -40.82
N CYS A 2 -25.75 39.23 -41.09
CA CYS A 2 -26.52 38.07 -41.55
C CYS A 2 -26.01 36.86 -40.72
N GLU A 3 -26.83 36.02 -40.09
CA GLU A 3 -27.63 34.90 -40.64
C GLU A 3 -26.86 33.83 -41.45
N GLY A 4 -26.97 32.58 -40.98
CA GLY A 4 -26.72 31.34 -41.72
C GLY A 4 -25.33 30.71 -41.47
N ASN A 5 -25.15 29.41 -41.22
CA ASN A 5 -26.07 28.28 -41.26
C ASN A 5 -25.34 27.06 -40.64
N CYS A 6 -25.98 26.35 -39.70
CA CYS A 6 -25.54 25.03 -39.25
C CYS A 6 -25.92 23.97 -40.28
N PRO A 7 -25.10 22.94 -40.51
CA PRO A 7 -25.60 21.62 -40.91
C PRO A 7 -25.52 20.63 -39.75
N ARG A 8 -26.68 20.03 -39.48
CA ARG A 8 -26.93 18.93 -38.55
C ARG A 8 -26.39 17.59 -39.06
N HIS A 9 -26.06 16.73 -38.10
CA HIS A 9 -26.19 15.26 -38.10
C HIS A 9 -25.61 14.42 -39.25
N HIS A 10 -24.47 13.77 -38.97
CA HIS A 10 -24.30 12.37 -39.34
C HIS A 10 -24.15 11.52 -38.07
N SER A 11 -25.24 10.82 -37.76
CA SER A 11 -25.32 9.75 -36.78
C SER A 11 -24.46 8.57 -37.21
N ASN A 12 -23.37 8.32 -36.48
CA ASN A 12 -22.63 7.07 -36.60
C ASN A 12 -23.49 5.92 -36.05
N PRO A 13 -23.67 4.81 -36.80
CA PRO A 13 -24.39 3.65 -36.30
C PRO A 13 -23.59 2.95 -35.18
N PRO A 14 -24.25 2.42 -34.14
CA PRO A 14 -23.57 1.67 -33.09
C PRO A 14 -23.09 0.31 -33.64
N PRO A 15 -21.90 -0.18 -33.23
CA PRO A 15 -21.46 -1.50 -33.63
C PRO A 15 -22.38 -2.59 -33.04
N ALA A 16 -22.65 -3.59 -33.88
CA ALA A 16 -23.58 -4.69 -33.66
C ALA A 16 -23.37 -5.45 -32.35
N ARG A 17 -24.48 -5.78 -31.69
CA ARG A 17 -24.55 -6.78 -30.61
C ARG A 17 -24.15 -8.14 -31.16
N VAL A 18 -23.05 -8.68 -30.69
CA VAL A 18 -22.73 -10.10 -30.82
C VAL A 18 -23.35 -10.80 -29.61
N ASP A 19 -24.55 -11.34 -29.79
CA ASP A 19 -25.06 -12.41 -28.94
C ASP A 19 -24.30 -13.68 -29.29
N SER A 20 -23.32 -14.03 -28.46
CA SER A 20 -22.71 -15.35 -28.44
C SER A 20 -22.81 -15.92 -27.04
N SER A 21 -23.86 -16.70 -26.84
CA SER A 21 -23.74 -18.04 -26.26
C SER A 21 -23.01 -18.12 -24.92
N ARG A 22 -23.77 -17.84 -23.87
CA ARG A 22 -23.95 -18.65 -22.66
C ARG A 22 -23.26 -20.04 -22.66
N SER A 23 -21.93 -20.11 -22.53
CA SER A 23 -21.20 -21.33 -22.14
C SER A 23 -19.70 -21.08 -21.92
N SER A 24 -19.30 -20.49 -20.80
CA SER A 24 -17.87 -20.50 -20.41
C SER A 24 -17.60 -20.32 -18.90
N ILE A 25 -18.62 -20.23 -18.05
CA ILE A 25 -18.44 -19.93 -16.62
C ILE A 25 -17.95 -21.16 -15.80
N ALA A 26 -17.88 -22.36 -16.38
CA ALA A 26 -17.59 -23.59 -15.61
C ALA A 26 -16.13 -24.09 -15.68
N ALA A 27 -15.24 -23.51 -16.48
CA ALA A 27 -13.93 -24.13 -16.77
C ALA A 27 -12.70 -23.32 -16.33
N THR A 28 -12.85 -22.28 -15.51
CA THR A 28 -11.73 -21.39 -15.12
C THR A 28 -11.58 -21.25 -13.60
N SER A 29 -11.84 -22.32 -12.85
CA SER A 29 -11.60 -22.39 -11.40
C SER A 29 -10.50 -23.38 -10.99
N ALA A 30 -9.93 -24.15 -11.94
CA ALA A 30 -8.99 -25.24 -11.64
C ALA A 30 -7.51 -24.89 -11.92
N SER A 31 -7.08 -23.66 -11.64
CA SER A 31 -5.64 -23.30 -11.65
C SER A 31 -5.25 -22.48 -10.43
N ILE A 32 -5.62 -22.97 -9.25
CA ILE A 32 -4.85 -22.65 -8.04
C ILE A 32 -3.61 -23.51 -8.15
N MET A 33 -2.46 -22.87 -8.42
CA MET A 33 -1.13 -23.50 -8.43
C MET A 33 -1.01 -24.55 -7.32
N GLU A 34 -0.93 -25.84 -7.68
CA GLU A 34 -0.67 -26.94 -6.74
C GLU A 34 0.73 -26.75 -6.12
N ARG A 35 0.82 -26.09 -4.97
CA ARG A 35 2.09 -25.84 -4.27
C ARG A 35 2.39 -26.93 -3.25
N SER A 36 1.36 -27.63 -2.76
CA SER A 36 1.45 -28.66 -1.74
C SER A 36 0.50 -29.83 -2.02
N TRP A 37 0.85 -31.03 -1.55
CA TRP A 37 -0.06 -32.19 -1.54
C TRP A 37 -1.34 -31.95 -0.73
N LYS A 38 -1.34 -30.96 0.17
CA LYS A 38 -2.53 -30.51 0.90
C LYS A 38 -3.53 -29.78 0.00
N ASP A 39 -3.05 -29.11 -1.05
CA ASP A 39 -3.91 -28.41 -2.02
C ASP A 39 -4.68 -29.44 -2.86
N LYS A 40 -4.07 -30.60 -3.12
CA LYS A 40 -4.74 -31.75 -3.76
C LYS A 40 -5.87 -32.33 -2.93
N ILE A 41 -5.75 -32.33 -1.60
CA ILE A 41 -6.83 -32.75 -0.70
C ILE A 41 -8.04 -31.83 -0.83
N VAL A 42 -7.80 -30.50 -0.92
CA VAL A 42 -8.86 -29.51 -1.14
C VAL A 42 -9.50 -29.72 -2.51
N GLY A 43 -8.70 -29.86 -3.58
CA GLY A 43 -9.21 -30.13 -4.92
C GLY A 43 -10.01 -31.43 -5.04
N TRP A 44 -9.63 -32.50 -4.32
CA TRP A 44 -10.42 -33.73 -4.26
C TRP A 44 -11.70 -33.58 -3.44
N LYS A 45 -11.70 -32.71 -2.42
CA LYS A 45 -12.92 -32.39 -1.68
C LYS A 45 -13.90 -31.59 -2.54
N ASP A 46 -13.40 -30.67 -3.36
CA ASP A 46 -14.21 -29.90 -4.32
C ASP A 46 -14.78 -30.79 -5.43
N ALA A 47 -14.08 -31.87 -5.79
CA ALA A 47 -14.57 -32.93 -6.67
C ALA A 47 -15.52 -33.93 -5.97
N GLU A 48 -16.01 -33.60 -4.77
CA GLU A 48 -16.96 -34.38 -3.96
C GLU A 48 -16.48 -35.79 -3.53
N LEU A 49 -15.16 -36.04 -3.52
CA LEU A 49 -14.66 -37.32 -3.01
C LEU A 49 -14.94 -37.48 -1.52
N ARG A 50 -15.21 -38.72 -1.09
CA ARG A 50 -15.35 -39.04 0.32
C ARG A 50 -13.99 -38.97 1.02
N ASN A 51 -14.00 -38.56 2.29
CA ASN A 51 -12.76 -38.42 3.07
C ASN A 51 -11.95 -39.74 3.14
N SER A 52 -12.60 -40.90 3.12
CA SER A 52 -11.95 -42.22 3.04
C SER A 52 -11.19 -42.43 1.73
N GLU A 53 -11.72 -41.94 0.61
CA GLU A 53 -11.10 -42.02 -0.72
C GLU A 53 -9.92 -41.05 -0.84
N ILE A 54 -10.06 -39.87 -0.24
CA ILE A 54 -8.97 -38.88 -0.10
C ILE A 54 -7.80 -39.49 0.67
N VAL A 55 -8.07 -40.18 1.79
CA VAL A 55 -7.03 -40.90 2.56
C VAL A 55 -6.35 -41.96 1.70
N ARG A 56 -7.11 -42.76 0.94
CA ARG A 56 -6.54 -43.78 0.03
C ARG A 56 -5.62 -43.15 -1.02
N LYS A 57 -6.07 -42.07 -1.69
CA LYS A 57 -5.25 -41.34 -2.67
C LYS A 57 -4.00 -40.71 -2.04
N CYS A 58 -4.08 -40.22 -0.81
CA CYS A 58 -2.90 -39.75 -0.09
C CYS A 58 -1.89 -40.88 0.17
N HIS A 59 -2.36 -42.09 0.51
CA HIS A 59 -1.50 -43.26 0.69
C HIS A 59 -0.86 -43.72 -0.62
N GLU A 60 -1.60 -43.70 -1.74
CA GLU A 60 -1.06 -43.97 -3.09
C GLU A 60 0.06 -42.99 -3.46
N MET A 61 -0.03 -41.74 -3.01
CA MET A 61 1.03 -40.73 -3.13
C MET A 61 2.18 -40.87 -2.11
N GLY A 62 2.21 -41.94 -1.32
CA GLY A 62 3.23 -42.18 -0.30
C GLY A 62 3.09 -41.32 0.96
N LYS A 63 1.95 -40.66 1.17
CA LYS A 63 1.67 -39.87 2.38
C LYS A 63 0.79 -40.66 3.34
N LYS A 64 1.35 -41.01 4.50
CA LYS A 64 0.59 -41.63 5.59
C LYS A 64 -0.23 -40.55 6.31
N VAL A 65 -1.54 -40.52 6.06
CA VAL A 65 -2.47 -39.58 6.69
C VAL A 65 -3.68 -40.31 7.24
N SER A 66 -4.17 -39.89 8.40
CA SER A 66 -5.40 -40.41 8.98
C SER A 66 -6.63 -39.65 8.50
N HIS A 67 -7.80 -40.27 8.63
CA HIS A 67 -9.09 -39.63 8.36
C HIS A 67 -9.24 -38.30 9.12
N SER A 68 -8.88 -38.28 10.41
CA SER A 68 -8.92 -37.06 11.24
C SER A 68 -7.96 -35.97 10.75
N GLN A 69 -6.80 -36.34 10.19
CA GLN A 69 -5.87 -35.38 9.61
C GLN A 69 -6.42 -34.76 8.31
N VAL A 70 -7.06 -35.56 7.46
CA VAL A 70 -7.76 -35.06 6.25
C VAL A 70 -8.89 -34.12 6.65
N THR A 71 -9.76 -34.52 7.58
CA THR A 71 -10.82 -33.65 8.10
C THR A 71 -10.27 -32.37 8.70
N ARG A 72 -9.16 -32.44 9.44
CA ARG A 72 -8.51 -31.25 10.01
C ARG A 72 -7.94 -30.33 8.93
N ILE A 73 -7.39 -30.86 7.84
CA ILE A 73 -6.87 -30.06 6.71
C ILE A 73 -8.02 -29.37 5.99
N LEU A 74 -9.11 -30.08 5.72
CA LEU A 74 -10.30 -29.54 5.05
C LEU A 74 -11.03 -28.49 5.91
N ASN A 75 -11.10 -28.71 7.22
CA ASN A 75 -11.71 -27.77 8.16
C ASN A 75 -10.73 -26.67 8.62
N LYS A 76 -9.47 -26.70 8.18
CA LYS A 76 -8.51 -25.65 8.53
C LYS A 76 -8.87 -24.44 7.68
N ASN A 77 -9.55 -23.47 8.27
CA ASN A 77 -9.65 -22.13 7.67
C ASN A 77 -8.22 -21.59 7.54
N PHE A 78 -7.69 -21.60 6.32
CA PHE A 78 -6.31 -21.18 6.04
C PHE A 78 -6.10 -19.67 6.22
N ASP A 79 -7.17 -18.90 6.41
CA ASP A 79 -7.14 -17.45 6.23
C ASP A 79 -7.20 -16.59 7.49
N VAL A 80 -7.38 -17.17 8.69
CA VAL A 80 -7.41 -16.34 9.91
C VAL A 80 -6.12 -16.55 10.69
N LYS A 81 -5.09 -15.78 10.35
CA LYS A 81 -3.97 -15.57 11.29
C LYS A 81 -4.58 -15.07 12.61
N LYS A 82 -4.21 -15.71 13.72
CA LYS A 82 -4.60 -15.22 15.04
C LYS A 82 -4.09 -13.78 15.20
N PRO A 83 -4.91 -12.84 15.69
CA PRO A 83 -4.49 -11.46 15.89
C PRO A 83 -3.30 -11.44 16.86
N TYR A 84 -2.32 -10.59 16.57
CA TYR A 84 -1.17 -10.43 17.44
C TYR A 84 -1.55 -9.79 18.78
N THR A 85 -1.36 -10.52 19.88
CA THR A 85 -1.52 -10.03 21.25
C THR A 85 -0.17 -10.01 21.97
N PRO A 86 0.41 -8.84 22.28
CA PRO A 86 1.67 -8.76 23.00
C PRO A 86 1.55 -9.37 24.40
N SER A 87 2.48 -10.25 24.77
CA SER A 87 2.54 -10.80 26.13
C SER A 87 3.02 -9.80 27.19
N SER A 88 3.59 -8.67 26.75
CA SER A 88 4.09 -7.61 27.64
C SER A 88 3.00 -6.70 28.18
N ILE A 89 1.79 -6.77 27.63
CA ILE A 89 0.64 -6.03 28.17
C ILE A 89 0.01 -6.92 29.24
N LEU A 90 -0.05 -6.43 30.48
CA LEU A 90 -0.59 -7.17 31.61
C LEU A 90 -2.11 -7.25 31.52
N ASP A 91 -2.76 -6.12 31.22
CA ASP A 91 -4.20 -6.04 31.04
C ASP A 91 -4.61 -6.27 29.58
N LYS A 92 -5.28 -7.39 29.34
CA LYS A 92 -5.72 -7.75 27.98
C LYS A 92 -6.79 -6.82 27.43
N ASP A 93 -7.54 -6.14 28.28
CA ASP A 93 -8.58 -5.22 27.84
C ASP A 93 -7.96 -3.94 27.24
N ASN A 94 -6.72 -3.61 27.63
CA ASN A 94 -5.97 -2.47 27.09
C ASN A 94 -5.35 -2.72 25.71
N VAL A 95 -5.28 -3.98 25.25
CA VAL A 95 -4.61 -4.33 23.98
C VAL A 95 -5.22 -3.59 22.80
N MET A 96 -6.55 -3.61 22.66
CA MET A 96 -7.25 -2.96 21.55
C MET A 96 -7.20 -1.43 21.62
N PRO A 97 -7.47 -0.80 22.78
CA PRO A 97 -7.25 0.64 22.97
C PRO A 97 -5.83 1.11 22.59
N ILE A 98 -4.80 0.34 22.94
CA ILE A 98 -3.41 0.67 22.56
C ILE A 98 -3.22 0.58 21.04
N PHE A 99 -3.80 -0.41 20.37
CA PHE A 99 -3.80 -0.48 18.90
C PHE A 99 -4.47 0.74 18.26
N ASP A 100 -5.59 1.18 18.81
CA ASP A 100 -6.32 2.35 18.31
C ASP A 100 -5.54 3.65 18.54
N LEU A 101 -4.89 3.81 19.69
CA LEU A 101 -4.00 4.94 19.97
C LEU A 101 -2.84 4.99 18.96
N ILE A 102 -2.16 3.85 18.74
CA ILE A 102 -1.05 3.76 17.76
C ILE A 102 -1.55 4.16 16.38
N LYS A 103 -2.73 3.66 15.98
CA LYS A 103 -3.32 3.98 14.68
C LYS A 103 -3.64 5.47 14.57
N ALA A 104 -4.28 6.05 15.57
CA ALA A 104 -4.63 7.47 15.59
C ALA A 104 -3.39 8.35 15.49
N ALA A 105 -2.36 8.06 16.28
CA ALA A 105 -1.13 8.85 16.30
C ALA A 105 -0.39 8.84 14.94
N PHE A 106 -0.29 7.69 14.27
CA PHE A 106 0.32 7.63 12.93
C PHE A 106 -0.58 8.20 11.83
N LEU A 107 -1.89 8.28 12.05
CA LEU A 107 -2.80 8.94 11.11
C LEU A 107 -2.71 10.46 11.21
N GLU A 108 -2.44 10.99 12.40
CA GLU A 108 -2.21 12.42 12.67
C GLU A 108 -0.80 12.84 12.24
N ASP A 109 0.22 12.17 12.76
CA ASP A 109 1.63 12.36 12.39
C ASP A 109 2.25 11.07 11.84
N SER A 110 2.37 11.03 10.52
CA SER A 110 3.03 9.94 9.79
C SER A 110 4.51 9.69 10.18
N GLN A 111 5.11 10.60 10.96
CA GLN A 111 6.49 10.50 11.46
C GLN A 111 6.57 10.43 13.00
N ALA A 112 5.46 10.16 13.68
CA ALA A 112 5.42 10.02 15.13
C ALA A 112 6.55 9.10 15.62
N LYS A 113 7.32 9.57 16.61
CA LYS A 113 8.44 8.80 17.16
C LYS A 113 7.90 7.69 18.04
N VAL A 114 8.46 6.50 17.86
CA VAL A 114 8.11 5.32 18.68
C VAL A 114 8.39 5.57 20.15
N SER A 115 9.47 6.30 20.49
CA SER A 115 9.82 6.65 21.87
C SER A 115 8.76 7.49 22.57
N ASP A 116 8.16 8.42 21.83
CA ASP A 116 7.18 9.36 22.38
C ASP A 116 5.84 8.63 22.59
N LEU A 117 5.49 7.73 21.65
CA LEU A 117 4.33 6.84 21.82
C LEU A 117 4.45 5.87 22.98
N VAL A 118 5.65 5.32 23.24
CA VAL A 118 5.87 4.46 24.41
C VAL A 118 5.61 5.23 25.71
N LYS A 119 6.05 6.49 25.79
CA LYS A 119 5.78 7.34 26.95
C LYS A 119 4.29 7.63 27.09
N GLU A 120 3.61 7.92 25.99
CA GLU A 120 2.17 8.19 25.99
C GLU A 120 1.37 6.97 26.46
N ILE A 121 1.72 5.77 25.99
CA ILE A 121 1.07 4.53 26.41
C ILE A 121 1.27 4.28 27.90
N LYS A 122 2.48 4.52 28.42
CA LYS A 122 2.75 4.42 29.86
C LYS A 122 1.90 5.39 30.67
N ILE A 123 1.70 6.62 30.19
CA ILE A 123 0.90 7.63 30.90
C ILE A 123 -0.60 7.28 30.88
N GLN A 124 -1.12 6.83 29.74
CA GLN A 124 -2.57 6.59 29.57
C GLN A 124 -3.04 5.24 30.11
N PHE A 125 -2.22 4.19 29.99
CA PHE A 125 -2.61 2.80 30.28
C PHE A 125 -1.81 2.17 31.43
N ASP A 126 -0.81 2.87 31.98
CA ASP A 126 0.12 2.35 33.00
C ASP A 126 0.87 1.07 32.57
N GLU A 127 1.07 0.89 31.26
CA GLU A 127 1.70 -0.29 30.66
C GLU A 127 3.10 0.05 30.12
N GLU A 128 4.11 -0.73 30.51
CA GLU A 128 5.48 -0.56 30.04
C GLU A 128 5.76 -1.39 28.79
N LEU A 129 5.77 -0.73 27.62
CA LEU A 129 6.06 -1.37 26.35
C LEU A 129 7.47 -1.06 25.84
N SER A 130 8.14 -2.10 25.34
CA SER A 130 9.37 -1.90 24.57
C SER A 130 9.05 -1.37 23.17
N GLU A 131 9.97 -0.59 22.60
CA GLU A 131 9.83 -0.10 21.22
C GLU A 131 9.67 -1.24 20.19
N THR A 132 10.25 -2.41 20.49
CA THR A 132 10.18 -3.56 19.58
C THR A 132 8.76 -4.13 19.50
N VAL A 133 8.04 -4.16 20.63
CA VAL A 133 6.64 -4.55 20.68
C VAL A 133 5.77 -3.57 19.91
N LEU A 134 5.97 -2.26 20.11
CA LEU A 134 5.24 -1.22 19.36
C LEU A 134 5.49 -1.34 17.85
N LYS A 135 6.75 -1.56 17.43
CA LYS A 135 7.09 -1.80 16.02
C LYS A 135 6.39 -3.04 15.45
N ARG A 136 6.14 -4.08 16.25
CA ARG A 136 5.36 -5.27 15.84
C ARG A 136 3.87 -4.95 15.75
N MET A 137 3.29 -4.28 16.74
CA MET A 137 1.89 -3.84 16.71
C MET A 137 1.60 -2.98 15.47
N ARG A 138 2.51 -2.06 15.13
CA ARG A 138 2.41 -1.26 13.90
C ARG A 138 2.39 -2.11 12.62
N LYS A 139 3.17 -3.20 12.56
CA LYS A 139 3.13 -4.12 11.41
C LYS A 139 1.81 -4.87 11.32
N GLU A 140 1.21 -5.22 12.46
CA GLU A 140 -0.11 -5.84 12.51
C GLU A 140 -1.21 -4.90 11.99
N LEU A 141 -1.07 -3.59 12.25
CA LEU A 141 -1.91 -2.54 11.67
C LEU A 141 -1.66 -2.31 10.16
N LEU A 142 -0.86 -3.16 9.52
CA LEU A 142 -0.48 -3.06 8.10
C LEU A 142 0.17 -1.72 7.74
N MET A 143 0.82 -1.06 8.70
CA MET A 143 1.53 0.18 8.44
C MET A 143 2.98 -0.10 8.03
N GLU A 144 3.37 0.40 6.87
CA GLU A 144 4.68 0.24 6.28
C GLU A 144 5.45 1.56 6.20
N ARG A 145 6.77 1.45 6.19
CA ARG A 145 7.65 2.59 5.95
C ARG A 145 7.70 2.87 4.45
N GLY A 146 7.13 3.98 4.02
CA GLY A 146 7.25 4.51 2.66
C GLY A 146 8.29 5.62 2.57
N ASN A 147 8.78 5.87 1.36
CA ASN A 147 9.56 7.08 1.07
C ASN A 147 8.62 8.27 0.84
N VAL A 148 9.03 9.44 1.32
CA VAL A 148 8.32 10.69 1.02
C VAL A 148 8.41 10.96 -0.47
N ARG A 149 7.26 11.20 -1.11
CA ARG A 149 7.25 11.71 -2.47
C ARG A 149 7.39 13.22 -2.42
N TYR A 150 8.56 13.70 -2.83
CA TYR A 150 8.75 15.09 -3.21
C TYR A 150 8.25 15.30 -4.62
N GLY A 151 7.54 16.40 -4.85
CA GLY A 151 7.41 16.96 -6.18
C GLY A 151 5.99 17.21 -6.64
N HIS A 152 5.75 18.49 -6.94
CA HIS A 152 4.81 18.85 -8.00
C HIS A 152 5.35 18.20 -9.27
N SER A 153 4.62 17.25 -9.85
CA SER A 153 4.97 16.72 -11.17
C SER A 153 5.08 17.90 -12.15
N VAL A 154 6.12 17.94 -12.99
CA VAL A 154 6.21 18.98 -14.03
C VAL A 154 4.97 18.87 -14.90
N ARG A 155 4.12 19.92 -14.84
CA ARG A 155 2.90 20.01 -15.66
C ARG A 155 3.28 19.85 -17.13
N LEU A 156 2.44 19.16 -17.90
CA LEU A 156 2.70 18.91 -19.33
C LEU A 156 3.03 20.21 -20.09
N ALA A 157 2.31 21.30 -19.79
CA ALA A 157 2.55 22.62 -20.37
C ALA A 157 3.96 23.18 -20.11
N ASN A 158 4.60 22.84 -18.98
CA ASN A 158 5.92 23.35 -18.62
C ASN A 158 7.07 22.50 -19.21
N ARG A 159 6.77 21.39 -19.90
CA ARG A 159 7.81 20.50 -20.46
C ARG A 159 8.46 21.11 -21.69
N ALA A 160 7.66 21.55 -22.66
CA ALA A 160 8.14 22.18 -23.90
C ALA A 160 9.07 23.39 -23.65
N PRO A 161 8.70 24.39 -22.81
CA PRO A 161 9.57 25.54 -22.58
C PRO A 161 10.88 25.20 -21.86
N ARG A 162 10.91 24.14 -21.03
CA ARG A 162 12.15 23.68 -20.40
C ARG A 162 13.10 23.05 -21.42
N LEU A 163 12.57 22.26 -22.36
CA LEU A 163 13.37 21.66 -23.41
C LEU A 163 13.96 22.72 -24.33
N SER A 164 13.14 23.66 -24.80
CA SER A 164 13.61 24.74 -25.68
C SER A 164 14.68 25.61 -25.03
N PHE A 165 14.56 25.88 -23.72
CA PHE A 165 15.58 26.61 -22.97
C PHE A 165 16.92 25.85 -22.96
N CYS A 166 16.90 24.55 -22.69
CA CYS A 166 18.11 23.73 -22.70
C CYS A 166 18.74 23.65 -24.09
N GLU A 167 17.95 23.45 -25.14
CA GLU A 167 18.43 23.41 -26.53
C GLU A 167 19.08 24.73 -26.95
N LEU A 168 18.48 25.87 -26.60
CA LEU A 168 19.05 27.19 -26.87
C LEU A 168 20.44 27.35 -26.23
N HIS A 169 20.56 27.02 -24.94
CA HIS A 169 21.82 27.17 -24.20
C HIS A 169 22.92 26.20 -24.66
N LEU A 170 22.55 25.01 -25.14
CA LEU A 170 23.47 24.10 -25.81
C LEU A 170 23.97 24.70 -27.13
N ASN A 171 23.06 25.24 -27.95
CA ASN A 171 23.41 25.83 -29.25
C ASN A 171 24.29 27.08 -29.12
N LEU A 172 24.05 27.90 -28.09
CA LEU A 172 24.86 29.08 -27.79
C LEU A 172 26.23 28.73 -27.19
N GLY A 173 26.49 27.46 -26.88
CA GLY A 173 27.73 27.03 -26.23
C GLY A 173 27.92 27.64 -24.84
N THR A 174 26.83 27.93 -24.12
CA THR A 174 26.96 28.55 -22.78
C THR A 174 27.77 27.66 -21.83
N MET A 175 28.78 28.26 -21.21
CA MET A 175 29.69 27.59 -20.29
C MET A 175 29.47 28.05 -18.85
N PHE A 176 29.57 27.11 -17.90
CA PHE A 176 29.45 27.40 -16.46
C PHE A 176 30.47 28.42 -15.95
N LEU A 177 31.64 28.53 -16.57
CA LEU A 177 32.71 29.45 -16.15
C LEU A 177 32.37 30.94 -16.30
N HIS A 178 31.35 31.28 -17.08
CA HIS A 178 30.94 32.67 -17.34
C HIS A 178 29.61 33.05 -16.69
N HIS A 179 29.08 32.19 -15.83
CA HIS A 179 27.77 32.38 -15.20
C HIS A 179 27.91 32.24 -13.68
N CYS A 180 27.35 33.21 -12.95
CA CYS A 180 27.10 33.07 -11.52
C CYS A 180 25.66 32.64 -11.33
N PHE A 181 25.44 31.58 -10.54
CA PHE A 181 24.12 31.07 -10.24
C PHE A 181 23.74 31.53 -8.85
N THR A 182 22.68 32.34 -8.77
CA THR A 182 22.08 32.72 -7.50
C THR A 182 20.76 31.99 -7.33
N ASP A 183 20.44 31.63 -6.09
CA ASP A 183 19.13 31.08 -5.75
C ASP A 183 18.72 31.52 -4.34
N GLU A 184 17.41 31.45 -4.10
CA GLU A 184 16.82 31.69 -2.79
C GLU A 184 16.22 30.39 -2.27
N SER A 185 16.50 30.07 -1.00
CA SER A 185 16.00 28.85 -0.38
C SER A 185 15.41 29.13 0.98
N MET A 186 14.16 28.69 1.16
CA MET A 186 13.48 28.71 2.44
C MET A 186 13.80 27.44 3.23
N VAL A 187 14.53 27.60 4.33
CA VAL A 187 14.82 26.53 5.28
C VAL A 187 13.79 26.57 6.40
N TYR A 188 13.03 25.49 6.56
CA TYR A 188 12.01 25.37 7.60
C TYR A 188 12.55 24.67 8.84
N SER A 189 12.26 25.21 10.03
CA SER A 189 12.46 24.44 11.26
C SER A 189 11.34 23.40 11.37
N GLY A 190 11.72 22.12 11.44
CA GLY A 190 10.75 21.04 11.52
C GLY A 190 11.34 19.68 11.17
N ASN A 191 10.67 18.63 11.63
CA ASN A 191 11.12 17.26 11.42
C ASN A 191 10.81 16.83 9.97
N HIS A 192 11.78 17.00 9.07
CA HIS A 192 11.62 16.65 7.66
C HIS A 192 12.26 15.29 7.36
N GLY A 193 11.80 14.24 8.04
CA GLY A 193 12.33 12.89 7.78
C GLY A 193 12.07 12.43 6.34
N ARG A 194 12.96 11.60 5.78
CA ARG A 194 12.87 11.09 4.40
C ARG A 194 11.79 10.00 4.20
N PHE A 195 11.22 9.48 5.28
CA PHE A 195 10.29 8.36 5.27
C PHE A 195 8.98 8.72 5.98
N VAL A 196 7.88 8.11 5.60
CA VAL A 196 6.58 8.25 6.28
C VAL A 196 6.02 6.87 6.56
N TYR A 197 5.26 6.73 7.65
CA TYR A 197 4.47 5.52 7.87
C TYR A 197 3.10 5.69 7.21
N ILE A 198 2.76 4.73 6.35
CA ILE A 198 1.51 4.71 5.60
C ILE A 198 0.85 3.35 5.79
N VAL A 199 -0.48 3.32 5.75
CA VAL A 199 -1.20 2.05 5.62
C VAL A 199 -0.84 1.44 4.26
N LYS A 200 -0.54 0.14 4.23
CA LYS A 200 -0.16 -0.57 3.01
C LYS A 200 -1.18 -0.33 1.91
N GLY A 201 -0.71 0.18 0.76
CA GLY A 201 -1.55 0.52 -0.39
C GLY A 201 -1.96 1.99 -0.48
N ASP A 202 -1.86 2.77 0.61
CA ASP A 202 -2.18 4.20 0.58
C ASP A 202 -0.98 5.05 0.15
N ASN A 203 -0.85 5.22 -1.18
CA ASN A 203 0.20 6.04 -1.76
C ASN A 203 -0.06 7.55 -1.63
N SER A 204 -1.29 7.97 -1.32
CA SER A 204 -1.66 9.39 -1.26
C SER A 204 -0.98 10.09 -0.08
N ARG A 205 -0.88 9.40 1.06
CA ARG A 205 -0.21 9.85 2.29
C ARG A 205 1.32 9.88 2.21
N ARG A 206 1.91 9.56 1.04
CA ARG A 206 3.36 9.76 0.80
C ARG A 206 3.73 11.22 0.60
N VAL A 207 2.76 12.08 0.31
CA VAL A 207 2.93 13.52 0.25
C VAL A 207 2.71 14.09 1.65
N LYS A 208 3.72 14.79 2.17
CA LYS A 208 3.64 15.39 3.49
C LYS A 208 2.68 16.57 3.48
N THR A 209 1.88 16.69 4.54
CA THR A 209 1.16 17.92 4.84
C THR A 209 2.16 19.03 5.07
N ARG A 210 2.05 20.11 4.29
CA ARG A 210 2.87 21.30 4.47
C ARG A 210 2.19 22.16 5.51
N VAL A 211 2.87 22.44 6.62
CA VAL A 211 2.43 23.48 7.56
C VAL A 211 2.28 24.78 6.76
N LYS A 212 1.17 25.50 6.94
CA LYS A 212 0.90 26.71 6.14
C LYS A 212 1.88 27.84 6.45
N HIS A 213 2.26 27.99 7.73
CA HIS A 213 3.15 29.04 8.23
C HIS A 213 4.22 28.49 9.18
N PRO A 214 5.15 27.64 8.70
CA PRO A 214 6.25 27.14 9.52
C PRO A 214 7.24 28.26 9.82
N PRO A 215 7.89 28.26 11.00
CA PRO A 215 9.03 29.14 11.24
C PRO A 215 10.12 28.84 10.21
N SER A 216 10.58 29.87 9.53
CA SER A 216 11.40 29.72 8.32
C SER A 216 12.51 30.76 8.26
N LEU A 217 13.66 30.34 7.76
CA LEU A 217 14.79 31.21 7.41
C LEU A 217 14.90 31.28 5.89
N MET A 218 14.95 32.50 5.34
CA MET A 218 15.29 32.71 3.93
C MET A 218 16.80 32.80 3.80
N VAL A 219 17.38 31.93 2.99
CA VAL A 219 18.80 31.92 2.67
C VAL A 219 18.98 32.38 1.22
N TRP A 220 19.84 33.36 1.01
CA TRP A 220 20.26 33.82 -0.30
C TRP A 220 21.69 33.33 -0.54
N GLY A 221 21.94 32.70 -1.69
CA GLY A 221 23.27 32.21 -2.06
C GLY A 221 23.57 32.43 -3.53
N GLY A 222 24.82 32.77 -3.85
CA GLY A 222 25.31 33.02 -5.19
C GLY A 222 26.80 33.34 -5.21
#